data_AF-A0A848ERU5-F1
#
_entry.id   AF-A0A848ERU5-F1
#
_cell.length_a   1.000
_cell.length_b   1.000
_cell.length_c   1.000
_cell.angle_alpha   90.00
_cell.angle_beta   90.00
_cell.angle_gamma   90.00
#
_symmetry.space_group_name_H-M   'P 1'
#
loop_
_entity.id
_entity.type
_entity.pdbx_description
1 polymer ?
#
loop_
_entity_poly.entity_id
_entity_poly.type
_entity_poly.pdbx_seq_one_letter_code
_entity_poly.pdbx_strand_id
1 'polypeptide(L)'
;MKQNFKKWLAMFSFLFCLFLIPISGQATYIPDHLYNNSQIQLAYYQQGVGVYVDKTSIVNEYYNPPYYKLAANIIYYNWNNGHEGILHEETSHYTYNINDGSIYVDSSMRGSLGPYYDRPSRNTARQNREVKIAKIIWKSVYNMNWKW
;
A
#
# COMPACT_ATOMS: atom_id res chain seq x y z
N MET A 1 -48.77 28.86 24.53
CA MET A 1 -47.65 28.28 25.32
C MET A 1 -47.13 26.95 24.77
N LYS A 2 -47.98 25.91 24.57
CA LYS A 2 -47.56 24.57 24.09
C LYS A 2 -46.88 24.54 22.70
N GLN A 3 -47.26 25.43 21.77
CA GLN A 3 -46.69 25.46 20.42
C GLN A 3 -45.27 26.03 20.38
N ASN A 4 -44.96 27.01 21.25
CA ASN A 4 -43.63 27.59 21.36
C ASN A 4 -42.66 26.59 22.01
N PHE A 5 -43.12 25.81 22.99
CA PHE A 5 -42.32 24.75 23.61
C PHE A 5 -41.88 23.66 22.61
N LYS A 6 -42.77 23.24 21.69
CA LYS A 6 -42.42 22.28 20.63
C LYS A 6 -41.35 22.81 19.66
N LYS A 7 -41.41 24.11 19.32
CA LYS A 7 -40.39 24.76 18.47
C LYS A 7 -39.04 24.85 19.17
N TRP A 8 -39.04 25.20 20.46
CA TRP A 8 -37.83 25.23 21.28
C TRP A 8 -37.22 23.84 21.46
N LEU A 9 -38.04 22.82 21.73
CA LEU A 9 -37.58 21.44 21.83
C LEU A 9 -37.02 20.93 20.50
N ALA A 10 -37.67 21.22 19.37
CA ALA A 10 -37.17 20.86 18.04
C ALA A 10 -35.84 21.55 17.71
N MET A 11 -35.69 22.83 18.05
CA MET A 11 -34.42 23.56 17.88
C MET A 11 -33.31 22.97 18.75
N PHE A 12 -33.59 22.66 20.02
CA PHE A 12 -32.61 22.05 20.91
C PHE A 12 -32.18 20.67 20.43
N SER A 13 -33.12 19.82 19.99
CA SER A 13 -32.80 18.51 19.43
C SER A 13 -31.97 18.63 18.15
N PHE A 14 -32.28 19.60 17.28
CA PHE A 14 -31.50 19.82 16.06
C PHE A 14 -30.07 20.28 16.36
N LEU A 15 -29.89 21.20 17.31
CA LEU A 15 -28.59 21.64 17.79
C LEU A 15 -27.79 20.49 18.44
N PHE A 16 -28.44 19.63 19.21
CA PHE A 16 -27.80 18.47 19.83
C PHE A 16 -27.32 17.46 18.78
N CYS A 17 -28.07 17.25 17.70
CA CYS A 17 -27.66 16.40 16.59
C CYS A 17 -26.40 16.92 15.86
N LEU A 18 -26.16 18.23 15.84
CA LEU A 18 -24.96 18.82 15.21
C LEU A 18 -23.68 18.51 15.99
N PHE A 19 -23.76 18.33 17.32
CA PHE A 19 -22.61 17.92 18.16
C PHE A 19 -22.30 16.42 18.09
N LEU A 20 -23.22 15.62 17.54
CA LEU A 20 -23.02 14.18 17.32
C LEU A 20 -22.41 13.86 15.97
N ILE A 21 -22.13 14.86 15.12
CA ILE A 21 -21.41 14.64 13.87
C ILE A 21 -19.96 14.33 14.27
N PRO A 22 -19.46 13.09 14.05
CA PRO A 22 -18.05 12.81 14.29
C PRO A 22 -17.25 13.74 13.40
N ILE A 23 -16.34 14.50 14.02
CA ILE A 23 -15.31 15.24 13.29
C ILE A 23 -14.55 14.17 12.51
N SER A 24 -14.80 14.07 11.20
CA SER A 24 -14.06 13.16 10.35
C SER A 24 -12.60 13.57 10.43
N GLY A 25 -11.78 12.69 11.00
CA GLY A 25 -10.34 12.89 11.07
C GLY A 25 -9.84 13.20 9.66
N GLN A 26 -9.06 14.27 9.53
CA GLN A 26 -8.47 14.62 8.24
C GLN A 26 -7.70 13.41 7.71
N ALA A 27 -7.93 13.06 6.45
CA ALA A 27 -7.16 12.02 5.80
C ALA A 27 -5.70 12.49 5.76
N THR A 28 -4.80 11.79 6.45
CA THR A 28 -3.37 12.08 6.37
C THR A 28 -2.94 11.97 4.92
N TYR A 29 -2.40 13.06 4.36
CA TYR A 29 -1.78 13.02 3.05
C TYR A 29 -0.52 12.17 3.14
N ILE A 30 -0.44 11.12 2.32
CA ILE A 30 0.74 10.26 2.23
C ILE A 30 1.40 10.54 0.88
N PRO A 31 2.66 10.98 0.87
CA PRO A 31 3.32 11.31 -0.38
C PRO A 31 3.60 10.05 -1.20
N ASP A 32 3.36 10.15 -2.51
CA ASP A 32 3.67 9.10 -3.49
C ASP A 32 5.18 8.82 -3.56
N HIS A 33 6.00 9.77 -3.13
CA HIS A 33 7.46 9.70 -3.15
C HIS A 33 8.05 10.03 -1.78
N LEU A 34 8.83 9.10 -1.22
CA LEU A 34 9.52 9.34 0.05
C LEU A 34 10.67 10.34 -0.17
N TYR A 35 10.86 11.26 0.77
CA TYR A 35 11.91 12.30 0.72
C TYR A 35 11.90 13.17 -0.53
N ASN A 36 10.74 13.33 -1.17
CA ASN A 36 10.62 14.01 -2.47
C ASN A 36 11.53 13.38 -3.56
N ASN A 37 11.87 12.10 -3.41
CA ASN A 37 12.69 11.35 -4.36
C ASN A 37 11.80 10.48 -5.25
N SER A 38 11.70 10.85 -6.53
CA SER A 38 10.91 10.12 -7.53
C SER A 38 11.32 8.64 -7.69
N GLN A 39 12.51 8.25 -7.23
CA GLN A 39 12.99 6.88 -7.25
C GLN A 39 12.45 6.03 -6.08
N ILE A 40 11.98 6.64 -4.99
CA ILE A 40 11.44 5.92 -3.84
C ILE A 40 9.91 6.06 -3.86
N GLN A 41 9.22 5.08 -4.44
CA GLN A 41 7.81 5.18 -4.80
C GLN A 41 6.90 4.40 -3.85
N LEU A 42 5.78 5.01 -3.43
CA LEU A 42 4.76 4.38 -2.59
C LEU A 42 4.08 3.21 -3.34
N ALA A 43 4.12 2.02 -2.75
CA ALA A 43 3.40 0.84 -3.23
C ALA A 43 2.09 0.62 -2.47
N TYR A 44 2.10 0.87 -1.16
CA TYR A 44 0.98 0.55 -0.29
C TYR A 44 0.96 1.45 0.94
N TYR A 45 -0.23 1.73 1.45
CA TYR A 45 -0.42 2.45 2.70
C TYR A 45 -1.55 1.82 3.51
N GLN A 46 -1.31 1.60 4.80
CA GLN A 46 -2.34 1.17 5.75
C GLN A 46 -1.94 1.55 7.17
N GLN A 47 -2.90 2.06 7.95
CA GLN A 47 -2.76 2.33 9.40
C GLN A 47 -1.52 3.16 9.76
N GLY A 48 -1.25 4.22 9.00
CA GLY A 48 -0.10 5.10 9.25
C GLY A 48 1.22 4.56 8.74
N VAL A 49 1.28 3.38 8.11
CA VAL A 49 2.53 2.84 7.54
C VAL A 49 2.48 2.90 6.02
N GLY A 50 3.40 3.66 5.44
CA GLY A 50 3.69 3.66 4.01
C GLY A 50 4.76 2.62 3.66
N VAL A 51 4.56 1.90 2.57
CA VAL A 51 5.48 0.90 2.05
C VAL A 51 5.98 1.38 0.71
N TYR A 52 7.27 1.69 0.63
CA TYR A 52 7.92 2.29 -0.52
C TYR A 52 8.91 1.32 -1.19
N VAL A 53 9.06 1.45 -2.50
CA VAL A 53 10.04 0.71 -3.31
C VAL A 53 11.14 1.67 -3.72
N ASP A 54 12.39 1.37 -3.38
CA ASP A 54 13.54 2.08 -3.93
C ASP A 54 13.90 1.50 -5.30
N LYS A 55 13.52 2.21 -6.36
CA LYS A 55 13.76 1.79 -7.74
C LYS A 55 15.23 1.78 -8.14
N THR A 56 16.10 2.51 -7.42
CA THR A 56 17.54 2.50 -7.71
C THR A 56 18.23 1.22 -7.22
N SER A 57 17.61 0.52 -6.27
CA SER A 57 18.11 -0.73 -5.69
C SER A 57 17.69 -1.99 -6.46
N ILE A 58 16.93 -1.85 -7.56
CA ILE A 58 16.39 -3.01 -8.27
C ILE A 58 17.50 -3.79 -8.96
N VAL A 59 17.56 -5.09 -8.68
CA VAL A 59 18.49 -6.04 -9.29
C VAL A 59 17.71 -7.13 -10.02
N ASN A 60 18.17 -7.47 -11.23
CA ASN A 60 17.71 -8.66 -11.94
C ASN A 60 18.57 -9.85 -11.54
N GLU A 61 18.00 -10.76 -10.75
CA GLU A 61 18.70 -11.94 -10.23
C GLU A 61 18.62 -13.12 -11.20
N TYR A 62 17.57 -13.18 -12.01
CA TYR A 62 17.36 -14.27 -12.97
C TYR A 62 16.50 -13.83 -14.14
N TYR A 63 17.00 -14.10 -15.35
CA TYR A 63 16.31 -13.85 -16.61
C TYR A 63 16.30 -15.12 -17.45
N ASN A 64 15.17 -15.84 -17.45
CA ASN A 64 14.97 -16.99 -18.33
C ASN A 64 13.47 -17.13 -18.66
N PRO A 65 12.98 -16.38 -19.68
CA PRO A 65 11.58 -16.40 -20.06
C PRO A 65 11.02 -17.83 -20.14
N PRO A 66 9.83 -18.11 -19.56
CA PRO A 66 8.85 -17.16 -19.01
C PRO A 66 9.08 -16.76 -17.54
N TYR A 67 10.19 -17.18 -16.93
CA TYR A 67 10.48 -16.97 -15.52
C TYR A 67 11.49 -15.84 -15.32
N TYR A 68 11.18 -14.95 -14.38
CA TYR A 68 12.03 -13.81 -14.03
C TYR A 68 12.15 -13.70 -12.52
N LYS A 69 13.30 -13.29 -12.01
CA LYS A 69 13.49 -12.99 -10.60
C LYS A 69 14.10 -11.61 -10.43
N LEU A 70 13.41 -10.74 -9.71
CA LEU A 70 13.85 -9.38 -9.41
C LEU A 70 13.87 -9.16 -7.91
N ALA A 71 14.85 -8.43 -7.41
CA ALA A 71 14.93 -8.00 -6.02
C ALA A 71 14.95 -6.48 -5.92
N ALA A 72 14.41 -5.93 -4.84
CA ALA A 72 14.46 -4.49 -4.54
C ALA A 72 14.40 -4.26 -3.03
N ASN A 73 14.97 -3.12 -2.60
CA ASN A 73 14.81 -2.65 -1.23
C ASN A 73 13.42 -2.03 -1.03
N ILE A 74 12.77 -2.47 0.04
CA ILE A 74 11.45 -2.05 0.47
C ILE A 74 11.61 -1.30 1.79
N ILE A 75 11.09 -0.07 1.83
CA ILE A 75 11.19 0.82 2.99
C ILE A 75 9.81 0.93 3.63
N TYR A 76 9.71 0.56 4.90
CA TYR A 76 8.51 0.73 5.69
C TYR A 76 8.66 2.01 6.51
N TYR A 77 7.82 3.01 6.22
CA TYR A 77 7.89 4.33 6.83
C TYR A 77 6.62 4.62 7.66
N ASN A 78 6.81 5.06 8.90
CA ASN A 78 5.74 5.49 9.78
C ASN A 78 5.38 6.95 9.49
N TRP A 79 4.11 7.22 9.27
CA TRP A 79 3.51 8.54 9.05
C TRP A 79 2.63 8.99 10.22
N ASN A 80 2.64 8.26 11.34
CA ASN A 80 1.91 8.68 12.53
C ASN A 80 2.63 9.87 13.20
N ASN A 81 1.92 10.98 13.36
CA ASN A 81 2.43 12.20 13.98
C ASN A 81 3.19 11.92 15.28
N GLY A 82 4.38 12.52 15.43
CA GLY A 82 5.25 12.33 16.60
C GLY A 82 6.10 11.07 16.59
N HIS A 83 5.89 10.17 15.62
CA HIS A 83 6.65 8.94 15.43
C HIS A 83 7.08 8.74 13.97
N GLU A 84 7.13 9.82 13.19
CA GLU A 84 7.51 9.77 11.79
C GLU A 84 8.94 9.27 11.62
N GLY A 85 9.15 8.32 10.71
CA GLY A 85 10.47 7.77 10.45
C GLY A 85 10.45 6.36 9.85
N ILE A 86 11.64 5.87 9.51
CA ILE A 86 11.82 4.52 8.99
C ILE A 86 11.56 3.52 10.11
N LEU A 87 10.66 2.57 9.88
CA LEU A 87 10.41 1.44 10.78
C LEU A 87 11.45 0.34 10.56
N HIS A 88 11.61 -0.07 9.30
CA HIS A 88 12.63 -1.00 8.85
C HIS A 88 12.76 -0.96 7.32
N GLU A 89 13.86 -1.52 6.83
CA GLU A 89 14.14 -1.72 5.43
C GLU A 89 14.51 -3.19 5.22
N GLU A 90 14.04 -3.77 4.12
CA GLU A 90 14.36 -5.15 3.75
C GLU A 90 14.53 -5.28 2.23
N THR A 91 15.38 -6.22 1.79
CA THR A 91 15.43 -6.61 0.39
C THR A 91 14.41 -7.71 0.15
N SER A 92 13.44 -7.44 -0.72
CA SER A 92 12.40 -8.41 -1.10
C SER A 92 12.68 -8.97 -2.49
N HIS A 93 12.52 -10.28 -2.61
CA HIS A 93 12.78 -11.04 -3.83
C HIS A 93 11.46 -11.53 -4.42
N TYR A 94 11.22 -11.21 -5.69
CA TYR A 94 9.99 -11.56 -6.41
C TYR A 94 10.31 -12.42 -7.62
N THR A 95 9.67 -13.59 -7.71
CA THR A 95 9.68 -14.44 -8.89
C THR A 95 8.39 -14.23 -9.67
N TYR A 96 8.51 -14.06 -10.99
CA TYR A 96 7.43 -13.80 -11.93
C TYR A 96 7.36 -14.94 -12.93
N ASN A 97 6.15 -15.45 -13.18
CA ASN A 97 5.87 -16.35 -14.29
C ASN A 97 4.89 -15.66 -15.25
N ILE A 98 5.36 -15.28 -16.44
CA ILE A 98 4.50 -14.58 -17.40
C ILE A 98 3.48 -15.49 -18.08
N ASN A 99 3.65 -16.82 -18.04
CA ASN A 99 2.73 -17.73 -18.72
C ASN A 99 1.35 -17.77 -18.04
N ASP A 100 1.33 -17.73 -16.71
CA ASP A 100 0.11 -17.78 -15.90
C ASP A 100 -0.14 -16.52 -15.07
N GLY A 101 0.77 -15.55 -15.13
CA GLY A 101 0.65 -14.28 -14.42
C GLY A 101 0.91 -14.37 -12.92
N SER A 102 1.51 -15.47 -12.44
CA SER A 102 1.80 -15.65 -11.02
C SER A 102 3.03 -14.86 -10.58
N ILE A 103 2.93 -14.35 -9.35
CA ILE A 103 3.99 -13.69 -8.61
C ILE A 103 4.24 -14.48 -7.34
N TYR A 104 5.49 -14.73 -7.02
CA TYR A 104 5.91 -15.35 -5.78
C TYR A 104 6.87 -14.44 -5.03
N VAL A 105 6.81 -14.45 -3.70
CA VAL A 105 7.75 -13.76 -2.81
C VAL A 105 8.69 -14.79 -2.23
N ASP A 106 9.98 -14.69 -2.56
CA ASP A 106 10.96 -15.64 -2.06
C ASP A 106 11.37 -15.25 -0.64
N SER A 107 11.04 -16.11 0.34
CA SER A 107 11.46 -15.96 1.73
C SER A 107 12.50 -17.03 2.08
N SER A 108 13.64 -16.59 2.61
CA SER A 108 14.68 -17.48 3.15
C SER A 108 14.18 -18.32 4.33
N MET A 109 13.16 -17.87 5.07
CA MET A 109 12.68 -18.53 6.29
C MET A 109 11.48 -19.45 6.06
N ARG A 110 10.67 -19.23 5.01
CA ARG A 110 9.38 -19.92 4.81
C ARG A 110 9.23 -20.55 3.43
N GLY A 111 10.28 -20.53 2.60
CA GLY A 111 10.17 -20.86 1.19
C GLY A 111 9.43 -19.78 0.40
N SER A 112 9.11 -20.08 -0.85
CA SER A 112 8.43 -19.13 -1.73
C SER A 112 6.95 -19.01 -1.37
N LEU A 113 6.46 -17.79 -1.15
CA LEU A 113 5.07 -17.47 -0.83
C LEU A 113 4.32 -17.06 -2.11
N GLY A 114 3.18 -17.69 -2.38
CA GLY A 114 2.41 -17.47 -3.60
C GLY A 114 1.64 -18.72 -4.02
N PRO A 115 1.09 -18.77 -5.24
CA PRO A 115 1.10 -17.69 -6.24
C PRO A 115 0.16 -16.53 -5.86
N TYR A 116 0.60 -15.31 -6.14
CA TYR A 116 -0.22 -14.10 -6.10
C TYR A 116 -0.53 -13.64 -7.52
N TYR A 117 -1.70 -13.03 -7.69
CA TYR A 117 -2.19 -12.55 -8.99
C TYR A 117 -2.68 -11.11 -8.85
N ASP A 118 -2.72 -10.37 -9.96
CA ASP A 118 -3.29 -9.01 -10.02
C ASP A 118 -4.83 -9.04 -10.03
N ARG A 119 -5.40 -9.72 -9.02
CA ARG A 119 -6.83 -9.97 -8.86
C ARG A 119 -7.24 -9.61 -7.44
N PRO A 120 -7.53 -8.32 -7.16
CA PRO A 120 -7.71 -7.80 -5.81
C PRO A 120 -8.78 -8.52 -4.99
N SER A 121 -9.82 -9.06 -5.64
CA SER A 121 -10.94 -9.75 -4.98
C SER A 121 -10.57 -11.11 -4.36
N ARG A 122 -9.40 -11.67 -4.68
CA ARG A 122 -8.95 -12.98 -4.17
C ARG A 122 -7.78 -12.89 -3.18
N ASN A 123 -7.28 -11.69 -2.93
CA ASN A 123 -6.08 -11.46 -2.14
C ASN A 123 -6.43 -10.79 -0.80
N THR A 124 -5.81 -11.27 0.29
CA THR A 124 -5.74 -10.56 1.56
C THR A 124 -5.02 -9.21 1.39
N ALA A 125 -5.20 -8.28 2.33
CA ALA A 125 -4.51 -6.98 2.33
C ALA A 125 -2.97 -7.14 2.21
N ARG A 126 -2.40 -8.12 2.91
CA ARG A 126 -0.98 -8.47 2.83
C ARG A 126 -0.58 -8.89 1.41
N GLN A 127 -1.32 -9.79 0.78
CA GLN A 127 -1.03 -10.24 -0.58
C GLN A 127 -1.16 -9.11 -1.60
N ASN A 128 -2.14 -8.22 -1.43
CA ASN A 128 -2.30 -7.04 -2.28
C ASN A 128 -1.12 -6.07 -2.16
N ARG A 129 -0.54 -5.90 -0.97
CA ARG A 129 0.70 -5.14 -0.80
C ARG A 129 1.83 -5.76 -1.63
N GLU A 130 2.05 -7.08 -1.53
CA GLU A 130 3.11 -7.77 -2.28
C GLU A 130 2.94 -7.62 -3.80
N VAL A 131 1.71 -7.76 -4.30
CA VAL A 131 1.41 -7.56 -5.73
C VAL A 131 1.71 -6.12 -6.16
N LYS A 132 1.34 -5.11 -5.36
CA LYS A 132 1.61 -3.70 -5.71
C LYS A 132 3.11 -3.40 -5.75
N ILE A 133 3.88 -3.93 -4.81
CA ILE A 133 5.34 -3.83 -4.81
C ILE A 133 5.91 -4.46 -6.09
N ALA A 134 5.56 -5.71 -6.34
CA ALA A 134 6.04 -6.46 -7.49
C ALA A 134 5.73 -5.78 -8.83
N LYS A 135 4.57 -5.13 -8.95
CA LYS A 135 4.17 -4.35 -10.14
C LYS A 135 5.05 -3.13 -10.37
N ILE A 136 5.43 -2.41 -9.32
CA ILE A 136 6.35 -1.26 -9.42
C ILE A 136 7.72 -1.74 -9.88
N ILE A 137 8.23 -2.82 -9.28
CA ILE A 137 9.53 -3.40 -9.65
C ILE A 137 9.52 -3.82 -11.13
N TRP A 138 8.53 -4.62 -11.54
CA TRP A 138 8.39 -5.08 -12.93
C TRP A 138 8.32 -3.92 -13.93
N LYS A 139 7.50 -2.91 -13.65
CA LYS A 139 7.36 -1.73 -14.49
C LYS A 139 8.67 -0.93 -14.57
N SER A 140 9.44 -0.87 -13.50
CA SER A 140 10.69 -0.11 -13.45
C SER A 140 11.79 -0.76 -14.30
N VAL A 141 11.86 -2.10 -14.31
CA VAL A 141 12.87 -2.84 -15.09
C VAL A 141 12.48 -2.95 -16.56
N TYR A 142 11.24 -3.33 -16.84
CA TYR A 142 10.83 -3.69 -18.19
C TYR A 142 9.99 -2.62 -18.90
N ASN A 143 9.65 -1.52 -18.22
CA ASN A 143 8.75 -0.48 -18.74
C ASN A 143 7.39 -1.05 -19.22
N MET A 144 6.94 -2.12 -18.58
CA MET A 144 5.69 -2.82 -18.90
C MET A 144 4.77 -2.87 -17.69
N ASN A 145 3.47 -2.78 -17.89
CA ASN A 145 2.52 -3.05 -16.82
C ASN A 145 2.33 -4.56 -16.68
N TRP A 146 2.42 -5.09 -15.45
CA TRP A 146 1.97 -6.45 -15.17
C TRP A 146 0.44 -6.50 -15.33
N LYS A 147 -0.07 -7.38 -16.19
CA LYS A 147 -1.51 -7.53 -16.46
C LYS A 147 -1.83 -8.99 -16.72
N TRP A 148 -2.34 -9.70 -15.70
CA TRP A 148 -2.79 -11.10 -15.78
C TRP A 148 -3.85 -11.43 -14.72
#